data_AF-A0A2G6EQ51-F1
#
_entry.id   AF-A0A2G6EQ51-F1
#
_cell.length_a   1.000
_cell.length_b   1.000
_cell.length_c   1.000
_cell.angle_alpha   90.00
_cell.angle_beta   90.00
_cell.angle_gamma   90.00
#
_symmetry.space_group_name_H-M   'P 1'
#
loop_
_entity.id
_entity.type
_entity.pdbx_description
1 polymer ?
#
loop_
_entity_poly.entity_id
_entity_poly.type
_entity_poly.pdbx_seq_one_letter_code
_entity_poly.pdbx_strand_id
1 'polypeptide(L)'
;MQTSKVIHLHTTDGLSVVLSSFGATWLSCQVPVLGNDKKREILLGCRTDDLPKQDAYLGSIVGRYANRIANAQFSLNGQDYRLSANENGNTLHGGADNFAYRNWDVAEQSDNHVTFSLIGASDLYIRRK
;
A
#
# COMPACT_ATOMS: atom_id res chain seq x y z
N MET A 1 7.82 -14.24 -11.15
CA MET A 1 7.22 -13.24 -10.25
C MET A 1 7.54 -13.65 -8.82
N GLN A 2 8.02 -12.73 -8.00
CA GLN A 2 8.27 -13.00 -6.57
C GLN A 2 6.93 -13.16 -5.87
N THR A 3 6.76 -14.21 -5.07
CA THR A 3 5.55 -14.44 -4.28
C THR A 3 5.47 -13.41 -3.16
N SER A 4 4.29 -12.82 -2.93
CA SER A 4 4.08 -11.94 -1.78
C SER A 4 4.20 -12.72 -0.47
N LYS A 5 4.74 -12.08 0.57
CA LYS A 5 4.87 -12.63 1.91
C LYS A 5 3.71 -12.13 2.77
N VAL A 6 3.16 -12.99 3.62
CA VAL A 6 2.21 -12.61 4.66
C VAL A 6 2.93 -12.63 6.00
N ILE A 7 2.81 -11.56 6.78
CA ILE A 7 3.49 -11.34 8.04
C ILE A 7 2.42 -11.24 9.14
N HIS A 8 2.62 -11.97 10.23
CA HIS A 8 1.76 -11.93 11.41
C HIS A 8 2.53 -11.30 12.57
N LEU A 9 1.99 -10.23 13.12
CA LEU A 9 2.52 -9.54 14.28
C LEU A 9 1.56 -9.69 15.46
N HIS A 10 2.12 -9.78 16.66
CA HIS A 10 1.36 -9.83 17.89
C HIS A 10 2.07 -9.08 18.99
N THR A 11 1.29 -8.56 19.92
CA THR A 11 1.76 -7.87 21.12
C THR A 11 1.31 -8.62 22.37
N THR A 12 1.97 -8.36 23.49
CA THR A 12 1.65 -8.99 24.77
C THR A 12 0.27 -8.61 25.33
N ASP A 13 -0.27 -7.46 24.92
CA ASP A 13 -1.60 -6.99 25.30
C ASP A 13 -2.72 -7.60 24.43
N GLY A 14 -2.40 -8.45 23.45
CA GLY A 14 -3.36 -9.24 22.68
C GLY A 14 -3.77 -8.65 21.34
N LEU A 15 -3.22 -7.50 20.92
CA LEU A 15 -3.36 -7.01 19.54
C LEU A 15 -2.72 -8.03 18.57
N SER A 16 -3.40 -8.28 17.44
CA SER A 16 -2.89 -9.13 16.37
C SER A 16 -3.08 -8.43 15.03
N VAL A 17 -2.01 -8.41 14.24
CA VAL A 17 -1.96 -7.70 12.96
C VAL A 17 -1.46 -8.66 11.88
N VAL A 18 -2.09 -8.61 10.71
CA VAL A 18 -1.64 -9.34 9.52
C VAL A 18 -1.34 -8.37 8.41
N LEU A 19 -0.16 -8.50 7.81
CA LEU A 19 0.36 -7.62 6.76
C LEU A 19 0.76 -8.45 5.53
N SER A 20 0.73 -7.85 4.34
CA SER A 20 1.24 -8.43 3.10
C SER A 20 2.39 -7.58 2.57
N SER A 21 3.43 -8.21 2.03
CA SER A 21 4.49 -7.49 1.31
C SER A 21 3.99 -6.93 -0.03
N PHE A 22 2.89 -7.44 -0.58
CA PHE A 22 2.24 -6.82 -1.73
C PHE A 22 1.52 -5.55 -1.26
N GLY A 23 1.82 -4.41 -1.88
CA GLY A 23 1.29 -3.10 -1.51
C GLY A 23 1.67 -2.63 -0.11
N ALA A 24 2.55 -3.35 0.60
CA ALA A 24 2.75 -3.23 2.04
C ALA A 24 1.41 -3.19 2.80
N THR A 25 0.46 -4.04 2.38
CA THR A 25 -0.96 -3.95 2.76
C THR A 25 -1.23 -4.45 4.18
N TRP A 26 -2.00 -3.66 4.95
CA TRP A 26 -2.58 -4.09 6.21
C TRP A 26 -3.86 -4.89 5.99
N LEU A 27 -3.76 -6.21 6.15
CA LEU A 27 -4.84 -7.15 5.85
C LEU A 27 -5.84 -7.34 6.99
N SER A 28 -5.37 -7.34 8.23
CA SER A 28 -6.19 -7.60 9.42
C SER A 28 -5.63 -6.88 10.64
N CYS A 29 -6.52 -6.34 11.48
CA CYS A 29 -6.21 -5.83 12.79
C CYS A 29 -7.26 -6.32 13.78
N GLN A 30 -6.86 -7.17 14.71
CA GLN A 30 -7.73 -7.74 15.71
C GLN A 30 -7.36 -7.25 17.10
N VAL A 31 -8.31 -6.58 17.75
CA VAL A 31 -8.13 -6.06 19.11
C VAL A 31 -8.92 -6.90 20.13
N PRO A 32 -8.40 -7.11 21.35
CA PRO A 32 -9.17 -7.72 22.43
C PRO A 32 -10.43 -6.90 22.76
N VAL A 33 -11.53 -7.57 23.07
CA VAL A 33 -12.78 -6.93 23.50
C VAL A 33 -12.86 -6.97 25.01
N LEU A 34 -12.97 -5.80 25.66
CA LEU A 34 -13.12 -5.74 27.11
C LEU A 34 -14.34 -6.54 27.58
N GLY A 35 -14.16 -7.36 28.61
CA GLY A 35 -15.22 -8.15 29.23
C GLY A 35 -15.52 -9.49 28.55
N ASN A 36 -14.72 -9.94 27.57
CA ASN A 36 -14.69 -11.35 27.14
C ASN A 36 -13.37 -11.70 26.43
N ASP A 37 -13.08 -13.00 26.28
CA ASP A 37 -11.84 -13.49 25.65
C ASP A 37 -11.84 -13.43 24.12
N LYS A 38 -12.75 -12.65 23.49
CA LYS A 38 -12.82 -12.55 22.02
C LYS A 38 -11.98 -11.40 21.51
N LYS A 39 -11.52 -11.54 20.27
CA LYS A 39 -10.95 -10.44 19.48
C LYS A 39 -11.96 -9.95 18.45
N ARG A 40 -11.87 -8.67 18.08
CA ARG A 40 -12.69 -8.05 17.04
C ARG A 40 -11.80 -7.54 15.92
N GLU A 41 -12.12 -7.94 14.68
CA GLU A 41 -11.57 -7.34 13.47
C GLU A 41 -12.06 -5.89 13.34
N ILE A 42 -11.14 -4.96 13.13
CA ILE A 42 -11.46 -3.52 13.02
C ILE A 42 -11.16 -2.94 11.63
N LEU A 43 -10.59 -3.72 10.71
CA LEU A 43 -10.35 -3.29 9.34
C LEU A 43 -11.40 -3.84 8.37
N LEU A 44 -11.68 -3.03 7.36
CA LEU A 44 -12.17 -3.55 6.09
C LEU A 44 -10.97 -4.17 5.37
N GLY A 45 -11.16 -5.37 4.83
CA GLY A 45 -10.10 -6.11 4.13
C GLY A 45 -10.62 -6.86 2.92
N CYS A 46 -9.69 -7.39 2.13
CA CYS A 46 -9.98 -8.34 1.07
C CYS A 46 -9.05 -9.55 1.22
N ARG A 47 -9.31 -10.62 0.45
CA ARG A 47 -8.43 -11.78 0.45
C ARG A 47 -7.09 -11.39 -0.16
N THR A 48 -6.01 -12.04 0.28
CA THR A 48 -4.66 -11.81 -0.25
C THR A 48 -4.60 -11.99 -1.78
N ASP A 49 -5.35 -12.97 -2.31
CA ASP A 49 -5.41 -13.25 -3.75
C ASP A 49 -6.11 -12.15 -4.57
N ASP A 50 -6.93 -11.32 -3.90
CA ASP A 50 -7.67 -10.22 -4.53
C ASP A 50 -6.86 -8.90 -4.51
N LEU A 51 -5.75 -8.84 -3.75
CA LEU A 51 -4.92 -7.63 -3.64
C LEU A 51 -4.51 -7.03 -4.99
N PRO A 52 -4.10 -7.81 -6.01
CA PRO A 52 -3.69 -7.24 -7.30
C PRO A 52 -4.85 -6.67 -8.11
N LYS A 53 -6.10 -6.97 -7.75
CA LYS A 53 -7.31 -6.59 -8.49
C LYS A 53 -8.15 -5.53 -7.79
N GLN A 54 -7.94 -5.30 -6.49
CA GLN A 54 -8.70 -4.30 -5.77
C GLN A 54 -8.34 -2.87 -6.19
N ASP A 55 -9.34 -2.01 -6.28
CA ASP A 55 -9.24 -0.60 -6.66
C ASP A 55 -9.61 0.35 -5.50
N ALA A 56 -10.09 -0.20 -4.38
CA ALA A 56 -10.42 0.54 -3.17
C ALA A 56 -9.22 0.84 -2.26
N TYR A 57 -8.03 0.29 -2.57
CA TYR A 57 -6.78 0.46 -1.81
C TYR A 57 -6.88 0.12 -0.32
N LEU A 58 -7.74 -0.83 0.05
CA LEU A 58 -7.97 -1.25 1.43
C LEU A 58 -6.64 -1.70 2.06
N GLY A 59 -6.25 -0.98 3.11
CA GLY A 59 -5.03 -1.21 3.89
C GLY A 59 -3.70 -1.00 3.15
N SER A 60 -3.70 -0.65 1.87
CA SER A 60 -2.48 -0.64 1.04
C SER A 60 -1.76 0.71 1.08
N ILE A 61 -0.43 0.70 1.01
CA ILE A 61 0.35 1.93 0.88
C ILE A 61 0.26 2.43 -0.57
N VAL A 62 -0.44 3.54 -0.75
CA VAL A 62 -0.54 4.25 -2.04
C VAL A 62 0.65 5.18 -2.25
N GLY A 63 1.12 5.31 -3.48
CA GLY A 63 2.26 6.18 -3.78
C GLY A 63 2.64 6.17 -5.26
N ARG A 64 3.48 7.09 -5.75
CA ARG A 64 4.30 8.05 -4.97
C ARG A 64 3.56 9.28 -4.43
N TYR A 65 2.38 9.58 -4.96
CA TYR A 65 1.56 10.71 -4.50
C TYR A 65 0.17 10.19 -4.17
N ALA A 66 -0.27 10.36 -2.92
CA ALA A 66 -1.60 9.97 -2.50
C ALA A 66 -2.65 10.94 -3.07
N ASN A 67 -3.81 10.41 -3.45
CA ASN A 67 -4.90 11.16 -4.05
C ASN A 67 -4.54 11.72 -5.44
N ARG A 68 -5.23 12.78 -5.88
CA ARG A 68 -5.24 13.25 -7.26
C ARG A 68 -4.18 14.31 -7.55
N ILE A 69 -3.54 14.18 -8.70
CA ILE A 69 -2.86 15.27 -9.42
C ILE A 69 -3.73 15.64 -10.63
N ALA A 70 -4.17 16.90 -10.64
CA ALA A 70 -5.10 17.42 -11.65
C ALA A 70 -4.50 17.32 -13.06
N ASN A 71 -5.32 16.91 -14.04
CA ASN A 71 -4.94 16.79 -15.44
C ASN A 71 -3.70 15.90 -15.69
N ALA A 72 -3.38 15.01 -14.73
CA ALA A 72 -2.21 14.14 -14.77
C ALA A 72 -0.90 14.88 -15.10
N GLN A 73 -0.75 16.10 -14.59
CA GLN A 73 0.45 16.90 -14.83
C GLN A 73 0.75 17.84 -13.67
N PHE A 74 2.02 18.18 -13.50
CA PHE A 74 2.47 19.22 -12.59
C PHE A 74 3.77 19.85 -13.09
N SER A 75 4.11 21.02 -12.57
CA SER A 75 5.38 21.68 -12.86
C SER A 75 6.23 21.72 -11.59
N LEU A 76 7.51 21.39 -11.71
CA LEU A 76 8.48 21.44 -10.60
C LEU A 76 9.80 22.00 -11.13
N ASN A 77 10.34 23.03 -10.47
CA ASN A 77 11.57 23.71 -10.87
C ASN A 77 11.57 24.18 -12.34
N GLY A 78 10.43 24.72 -12.80
CA GLY A 78 10.26 25.22 -14.17
C GLY A 78 10.19 24.13 -15.24
N GLN A 79 10.07 22.86 -14.84
CA GLN A 79 9.92 21.72 -15.75
C GLN A 79 8.53 21.11 -15.62
N ASP A 80 7.88 20.85 -16.76
CA ASP A 80 6.58 20.21 -16.82
C ASP A 80 6.72 18.68 -16.86
N TYR A 81 5.97 18.03 -15.98
CA TYR A 81 5.92 16.58 -15.85
C TYR A 81 4.53 16.08 -16.20
N ARG A 82 4.46 15.13 -17.13
CA ARG A 82 3.24 14.38 -17.42
C ARG A 82 3.26 13.01 -16.78
N LEU A 83 2.14 12.66 -16.18
CA LEU A 83 1.88 11.42 -15.47
C LEU A 83 0.83 10.59 -16.20
N SER A 84 0.64 9.35 -15.78
CA SER A 84 -0.47 8.52 -16.26
C SER A 84 -1.80 9.04 -15.72
N ALA A 85 -2.75 9.35 -16.60
CA ALA A 85 -4.13 9.60 -16.20
C ALA A 85 -4.84 8.25 -16.00
N ASN A 86 -5.14 7.89 -14.77
CA ASN A 86 -5.81 6.63 -14.41
C ASN A 86 -7.21 6.83 -13.84
N GLU A 87 -7.64 8.07 -13.59
CA GLU A 87 -8.99 8.33 -13.11
C GLU A 87 -9.48 9.70 -13.61
N ASN A 88 -10.46 9.69 -14.51
CA ASN A 88 -11.15 10.90 -14.99
C ASN A 88 -10.21 12.04 -15.48
N GLY A 89 -9.12 11.67 -16.18
CA GLY A 89 -8.12 12.63 -16.66
C GLY A 89 -7.08 13.07 -15.62
N ASN A 90 -7.21 12.63 -14.36
CA ASN A 90 -6.28 12.88 -13.27
C ASN A 90 -5.36 11.68 -13.03
N THR A 91 -4.26 11.92 -12.32
CA THR A 91 -3.45 10.85 -11.72
C THR A 91 -3.91 10.64 -10.29
N LEU A 92 -4.56 9.53 -10.01
CA LEU A 92 -4.97 9.09 -8.69
C LEU A 92 -3.92 8.11 -8.10
N HIS A 93 -3.52 8.35 -6.85
CA HIS A 93 -2.69 7.44 -6.04
C HIS A 93 -1.37 7.02 -6.71
N GLY A 94 -0.75 7.89 -7.49
CA GLY A 94 0.52 7.60 -8.17
C GLY A 94 0.37 6.93 -9.54
N GLY A 95 -0.86 6.68 -10.00
CA GLY A 95 -1.12 6.30 -11.39
C GLY A 95 -0.86 4.83 -11.71
N ALA A 96 -0.38 4.57 -12.92
CA ALA A 96 -0.09 3.21 -13.41
C ALA A 96 1.07 2.54 -12.66
N ASP A 97 1.92 3.32 -12.01
CA ASP A 97 3.10 2.86 -11.24
C ASP A 97 2.84 2.92 -9.73
N ASN A 98 1.59 2.69 -9.32
CA ASN A 98 1.18 2.83 -7.92
C ASN A 98 1.87 1.79 -7.02
N PHE A 99 2.39 2.25 -5.89
CA PHE A 99 3.04 1.44 -4.87
C PHE A 99 2.14 0.35 -4.27
N ALA A 100 0.83 0.53 -4.29
CA ALA A 100 -0.14 -0.45 -3.84
C ALA A 100 -0.14 -1.74 -4.68
N TYR A 101 0.34 -1.67 -5.93
CA TYR A 101 0.39 -2.81 -6.86
C TYR A 101 1.80 -3.38 -7.04
N ARG A 102 2.68 -3.14 -6.06
CA ARG A 102 4.06 -3.60 -6.07
C ARG A 102 4.32 -4.60 -4.96
N ASN A 103 5.22 -5.55 -5.21
CA ASN A 103 5.80 -6.32 -4.11
C ASN A 103 6.93 -5.49 -3.50
N TRP A 104 6.85 -5.32 -2.18
CA TRP A 104 7.85 -4.67 -1.35
C TRP A 104 8.79 -5.72 -0.77
N ASP A 105 10.03 -5.33 -0.52
CA ASP A 105 10.98 -6.15 0.22
C ASP A 105 10.67 -6.07 1.73
N VAL A 106 10.92 -7.17 2.45
CA VAL A 106 10.91 -7.19 3.92
C VAL A 106 12.35 -6.93 4.36
N ALA A 107 12.62 -5.71 4.79
CA ALA A 107 13.97 -5.28 5.20
C ALA A 107 14.31 -5.72 6.62
N GLU A 108 13.31 -5.77 7.50
CA GLU A 108 13.45 -6.17 8.90
C GLU A 108 12.12 -6.78 9.40
N GLN A 109 12.20 -7.75 10.31
CA GLN A 109 11.03 -8.33 10.98
C GLN A 109 11.38 -8.80 12.39
N SER A 110 10.48 -8.56 13.34
CA SER A 110 10.42 -9.17 14.67
C SER A 110 9.01 -9.69 14.96
N ASP A 111 8.73 -10.12 16.19
CA ASP A 111 7.42 -10.61 16.60
C ASP A 111 6.33 -9.52 16.59
N ASN A 112 6.73 -8.25 16.75
CA ASN A 112 5.83 -7.10 16.88
C ASN A 112 6.14 -5.94 15.92
N HIS A 113 7.08 -6.12 14.98
CA HIS A 113 7.50 -5.09 14.04
C HIS A 113 7.85 -5.69 12.67
N VAL A 114 7.63 -4.92 11.60
CA VAL A 114 8.15 -5.22 10.27
C VAL A 114 8.48 -3.92 9.55
N THR A 115 9.57 -3.91 8.80
CA THR A 115 9.92 -2.82 7.88
C THR A 115 9.82 -3.32 6.45
N PHE A 116 8.96 -2.68 5.66
CA PHE A 116 8.91 -2.85 4.22
C PHE A 116 9.74 -1.79 3.51
N SER A 117 10.42 -2.16 2.43
CA SER A 117 11.16 -1.22 1.58
C SER A 117 10.79 -1.39 0.11
N LEU A 118 10.68 -0.27 -0.60
CA LEU A 118 10.47 -0.22 -2.04
C LEU A 118 11.31 0.90 -2.63
N ILE A 119 12.11 0.57 -3.65
CA ILE A 119 12.83 1.57 -4.43
C ILE A 119 11.99 1.88 -5.67
N GLY A 120 11.45 3.09 -5.75
CA GLY A 120 10.73 3.58 -6.93
C GLY A 120 11.71 4.06 -8.00
N ALA A 121 11.79 3.37 -9.14
CA ALA A 121 12.57 3.84 -10.29
C ALA A 121 11.97 5.15 -10.85
N SER A 122 12.81 6.15 -11.14
CA SER A 122 12.37 7.47 -11.56
C SER A 122 11.94 7.57 -13.04
N ASP A 123 12.38 6.64 -13.90
CA ASP A 123 12.55 6.98 -15.32
C ASP A 123 11.50 6.39 -16.27
N LEU A 124 10.60 5.51 -15.80
CA LEU A 124 9.70 4.78 -16.68
C LEU A 124 8.32 5.45 -16.90
N TYR A 125 7.86 6.31 -15.98
CA TYR A 125 6.46 6.77 -15.96
C TYR A 125 6.26 8.27 -15.84
N ILE A 126 7.35 9.03 -15.69
CA ILE A 126 7.33 10.49 -15.70
C ILE A 126 7.97 10.94 -17.01
N ARG A 127 7.17 11.43 -17.94
CA ARG A 127 7.69 12.00 -19.20
C ARG A 127 7.93 13.48 -19.01
N ARG A 128 9.17 13.90 -19.28
CA ARG A 128 9.52 15.31 -19.43
C ARG A 128 8.99 15.80 -20.77
N LYS A 129 8.47 17.02 -20.80
CA LYS A 129 8.31 17.76 -22.06
C LYS A 129 9.63 18.37 -22.51
#